data_AF-A0A3M0XXL7-F1
#
_entry.id   AF-A0A3M0XXL7-F1
#
_cell.length_a   1.000
_cell.length_b   1.000
_cell.length_c   1.000
_cell.angle_alpha   90.00
_cell.angle_beta   90.00
_cell.angle_gamma   90.00
#
_symmetry.space_group_name_H-M   'P 1'
#
loop_
_entity.id
_entity.type
_entity.pdbx_description
1 polymer ?
#
loop_
_entity_poly.entity_id
_entity_poly.type
_entity_poly.pdbx_seq_one_letter_code
_entity_poly.pdbx_strand_id
1 'polypeptide(L)'
;MTVERQMRFWLVGLALLALGLYLLRDILLPFVAGMAVAYLLDPLCDRLERWGLSRTLATVALTVAFLVLAVTGVLLFVPLVAGQLVRLIENLPGYVDGVREYLGQIVIRLEAQADPAMMERVRDVFAGAANQLVGWMTDLLGGLLSGGVALVNLISLLIITPVV
;
A
#
# COMPACT_ATOMS: atom_id res chain seq x y z
N MET A 1 9.82 -50.51 -19.75
CA MET A 1 9.71 -49.63 -18.56
C MET A 1 8.37 -49.92 -17.92
N THR A 2 8.32 -50.50 -16.72
CA THR A 2 7.07 -50.86 -16.06
C THR A 2 6.35 -49.60 -15.57
N VAL A 3 5.03 -49.54 -15.82
CA VAL A 3 4.14 -48.41 -15.49
C VAL A 3 4.31 -47.93 -14.04
N GLU A 4 4.59 -48.87 -13.13
CA GLU A 4 4.84 -48.62 -11.71
C GLU A 4 6.06 -47.72 -11.43
N ARG A 5 7.13 -47.85 -12.23
CA ARG A 5 8.35 -47.03 -12.09
C ARG A 5 8.13 -45.61 -12.62
N GLN A 6 7.33 -45.47 -13.68
CA GLN A 6 6.93 -44.19 -14.23
C GLN A 6 6.00 -43.44 -13.26
N MET A 7 5.05 -44.15 -12.65
CA MET A 7 4.11 -43.56 -11.69
C MET A 7 4.82 -43.07 -10.42
N ARG A 8 5.78 -43.85 -9.88
CA ARG A 8 6.64 -43.40 -8.77
C ARG A 8 7.47 -42.17 -9.14
N PHE A 9 8.04 -42.10 -10.34
CA PHE A 9 8.81 -40.93 -10.78
C PHE A 9 7.95 -39.66 -10.83
N TRP A 10 6.75 -39.73 -11.41
CA TRP A 10 5.82 -38.59 -11.45
C TRP A 10 5.34 -38.19 -10.06
N LEU A 11 5.04 -39.15 -9.18
CA LEU A 11 4.64 -38.85 -7.81
C LEU A 11 5.74 -38.17 -7.00
N VAL A 12 6.99 -38.64 -7.12
CA VAL A 12 8.14 -38.01 -6.46
C VAL A 12 8.39 -36.62 -7.04
N GLY A 13 8.32 -36.46 -8.36
CA GLY A 13 8.45 -35.17 -9.02
C GLY A 13 7.38 -34.17 -8.57
N LEU A 14 6.12 -34.61 -8.50
CA LEU A 14 5.01 -33.77 -8.07
C LEU A 14 5.12 -33.41 -6.58
N ALA A 15 5.53 -34.35 -5.73
CA ALA A 15 5.79 -34.08 -4.31
C ALA A 15 6.93 -33.07 -4.12
N LEU A 16 8.02 -33.18 -4.89
CA LEU A 16 9.12 -32.21 -4.87
C LEU A 16 8.70 -30.83 -5.37
N LEU A 17 7.90 -30.76 -6.45
CA LEU A 17 7.35 -29.50 -6.95
C LEU A 17 6.44 -28.85 -5.91
N ALA A 18 5.51 -29.59 -5.32
CA ALA A 18 4.59 -29.09 -4.30
C ALA A 18 5.34 -28.60 -3.05
N LEU A 19 6.37 -29.33 -2.62
CA LEU A 19 7.24 -28.93 -1.52
C LEU A 19 7.99 -27.63 -1.86
N GLY A 20 8.54 -27.52 -3.07
CA GLY A 20 9.19 -26.31 -3.55
C GLY A 20 8.24 -25.10 -3.58
N LEU A 21 7.03 -25.26 -4.13
CA LEU A 21 6.00 -24.22 -4.13
C LEU A 21 5.59 -23.82 -2.72
N TYR A 22 5.48 -24.78 -1.79
CA TYR A 22 5.14 -24.50 -0.40
C TYR A 22 6.24 -23.69 0.31
N LEU A 23 7.51 -24.07 0.14
CA LEU A 23 8.65 -23.34 0.73
C LEU A 23 8.82 -21.94 0.11
N LEU A 24 8.60 -21.80 -1.20
CA LEU A 24 8.82 -20.55 -1.92
C LEU A 24 7.56 -19.67 -2.03
N ARG A 25 6.42 -20.06 -1.44
CA ARG A 25 5.14 -19.34 -1.62
C ARG A 25 5.24 -17.84 -1.30
N ASP A 26 6.01 -17.48 -0.28
CA ASP A 26 6.14 -16.09 0.18
C ASP A 26 7.03 -15.26 -0.77
N ILE A 27 7.90 -15.91 -1.55
CA ILE A 27 8.78 -15.31 -2.57
C ILE A 27 8.17 -15.42 -3.98
N LEU A 28 7.21 -16.31 -4.20
CA LEU A 28 6.50 -16.48 -5.47
C LEU A 28 5.69 -15.22 -5.83
N LEU A 29 5.05 -14.57 -4.85
CA LEU A 29 4.28 -13.36 -5.07
C LEU A 29 5.09 -12.21 -5.70
N PRO A 30 6.24 -11.78 -5.14
CA PRO A 30 7.06 -10.75 -5.77
C PRO A 30 7.60 -11.18 -7.15
N PHE A 31 7.83 -12.47 -7.38
CA PHE A 31 8.21 -12.99 -8.70
C PHE A 31 7.09 -12.85 -9.73
N VAL A 32 5.87 -13.24 -9.36
CA VAL A 32 4.69 -13.12 -10.22
C VAL A 32 4.38 -11.66 -10.51
N ALA A 33 4.50 -10.78 -9.52
CA ALA A 33 4.37 -9.33 -9.72
C ALA A 33 5.43 -8.80 -10.70
N GLY A 34 6.70 -9.20 -10.54
CA GLY A 34 7.78 -8.85 -11.46
C GLY A 34 7.53 -9.33 -12.90
N MET A 35 7.03 -10.56 -13.08
CA MET A 35 6.64 -11.09 -14.39
C MET A 35 5.46 -10.30 -14.99
N ALA A 36 4.46 -9.94 -14.19
CA ALA A 36 3.34 -9.12 -14.66
C ALA A 36 3.80 -7.74 -15.13
N VAL A 37 4.68 -7.08 -14.37
CA VAL A 37 5.29 -5.80 -14.77
C VAL A 37 6.12 -5.97 -16.05
N ALA A 38 6.95 -7.01 -16.13
CA ALA A 38 7.74 -7.29 -17.33
C ALA A 38 6.84 -7.49 -18.57
N TYR A 39 5.74 -8.23 -18.43
CA TYR A 39 4.77 -8.43 -19.52
C TYR A 39 4.09 -7.13 -19.95
N LEU A 40 3.80 -6.22 -19.01
CA LEU A 40 3.27 -4.88 -19.32
C LEU A 40 4.30 -3.97 -20.02
N LEU A 41 5.58 -4.15 -19.72
CA LEU A 41 6.68 -3.37 -20.29
C LEU A 41 7.13 -3.91 -21.66
N ASP A 42 6.87 -5.18 -21.97
CA ASP A 42 7.20 -5.84 -23.24
C ASP A 42 6.76 -5.02 -24.50
N PRO A 43 5.53 -4.48 -24.60
CA PRO A 43 5.14 -3.65 -25.76
C PRO A 43 5.92 -2.33 -25.87
N LEU A 44 6.46 -1.82 -24.77
CA LEU A 44 7.36 -0.66 -24.82
C LEU A 44 8.74 -1.07 -25.35
N CYS A 45 9.20 -2.27 -25.00
CA CYS A 45 10.44 -2.85 -25.54
C CYS A 45 10.32 -3.05 -27.06
N ASP A 46 9.19 -3.60 -27.53
CA ASP A 46 8.91 -3.75 -28.97
C ASP A 46 8.96 -2.42 -29.72
N ARG A 47 8.48 -1.32 -29.10
CA ARG A 47 8.55 0.02 -29.69
C ARG A 47 9.98 0.55 -29.78
N LEU A 48 10.82 0.27 -28.79
CA LEU A 48 12.24 0.62 -28.79
C LEU A 48 13.01 -0.18 -29.86
N GLU A 49 12.71 -1.47 -30.03
CA GLU A 49 13.30 -2.29 -31.09
C GLU A 49 12.96 -1.77 -32.49
N ARG A 50 11.72 -1.30 -32.71
CA ARG A 50 11.31 -0.68 -33.98
C ARG A 50 12.06 0.61 -34.30
N TRP A 51 12.67 1.27 -33.32
CA TRP A 51 13.54 2.44 -33.54
C TRP A 51 14.98 2.06 -33.88
N GLY A 52 15.28 0.76 -34.03
CA GLY A 52 16.57 0.26 -34.49
C GLY A 52 17.51 -0.20 -33.37
N LEU A 53 17.03 -0.30 -32.12
CA LEU A 53 17.82 -0.88 -31.03
C LEU A 53 17.85 -2.40 -31.14
N SER A 54 19.00 -3.01 -30.81
CA SER A 54 19.05 -4.46 -30.62
C SER A 54 18.20 -4.85 -29.41
N ARG A 55 17.59 -6.04 -29.45
CA ARG A 55 16.75 -6.58 -28.38
C ARG A 55 17.37 -6.41 -26.99
N THR A 56 18.65 -6.76 -26.84
CA THR A 56 19.38 -6.61 -25.57
C THR A 56 19.51 -5.15 -25.12
N LEU A 57 19.80 -4.21 -26.03
CA LEU A 57 19.89 -2.79 -25.67
C LEU A 57 18.52 -2.22 -25.30
N ALA A 58 17.46 -2.62 -25.99
CA ALA A 58 16.09 -2.21 -25.67
C ALA A 58 15.68 -2.70 -24.26
N THR A 59 15.96 -3.96 -23.91
CA THR A 59 15.62 -4.50 -22.58
C THR A 59 16.42 -3.83 -21.48
N VAL A 60 17.72 -3.62 -21.67
CA VAL A 60 18.59 -2.96 -20.67
C VAL A 60 18.17 -1.51 -20.47
N ALA A 61 17.96 -0.76 -21.55
CA ALA A 61 17.52 0.63 -21.46
C ALA A 61 16.18 0.77 -20.73
N LEU A 62 15.21 -0.10 -21.06
CA LEU A 62 13.90 -0.08 -20.42
C LEU A 62 13.98 -0.46 -18.93
N THR A 63 14.78 -1.46 -18.59
CA THR A 63 14.98 -1.89 -17.19
C THR A 63 15.62 -0.78 -16.36
N VAL A 64 16.65 -0.12 -16.90
CA VAL A 64 17.30 1.02 -16.24
C VAL A 64 16.33 2.19 -16.10
N ALA A 65 15.61 2.54 -17.15
CA ALA A 65 14.62 3.62 -17.11
C ALA A 65 13.51 3.34 -16.08
N PHE A 66 13.02 2.10 -16.02
CA PHE A 66 12.02 1.68 -15.03
C PHE A 66 12.57 1.79 -13.59
N LEU A 67 13.80 1.31 -13.34
CA LEU A 67 14.43 1.43 -12.02
C LEU A 67 14.61 2.89 -11.61
N VAL A 68 15.09 3.75 -12.50
CA VAL A 68 15.25 5.19 -12.23
C VAL A 68 13.89 5.80 -11.90
N LEU A 69 12.87 5.55 -12.73
CA LEU A 69 11.53 6.10 -12.53
C LEU A 69 10.90 5.59 -11.22
N ALA A 70 11.07 4.31 -10.90
CA ALA A 70 10.58 3.72 -9.65
C ALA A 70 11.27 4.34 -8.43
N VAL A 71 12.60 4.46 -8.44
CA VAL A 71 13.37 5.05 -7.34
C VAL A 71 13.03 6.53 -7.17
N THR A 72 13.03 7.31 -8.25
CA THR A 72 12.63 8.73 -8.21
C THR A 72 11.18 8.88 -7.77
N GLY A 73 10.29 8.01 -8.25
CA GLY A 73 8.89 7.96 -7.84
C GLY A 73 8.77 7.75 -6.34
N VAL A 74 9.43 6.74 -5.78
CA VAL A 74 9.43 6.52 -4.32
C VAL A 74 10.01 7.73 -3.58
N LEU A 75 11.16 8.26 -4.01
CA LEU A 75 11.83 9.37 -3.35
C LEU A 75 11.02 10.68 -3.34
N LEU A 76 10.22 10.95 -4.37
CA LEU A 76 9.42 12.18 -4.45
C LEU A 76 7.99 11.99 -3.92
N PHE A 77 7.38 10.84 -4.24
CA PHE A 77 5.97 10.59 -3.97
C PHE A 77 5.74 10.23 -2.49
N VAL A 78 6.63 9.43 -1.90
CA VAL A 78 6.52 9.06 -0.47
C VAL A 78 6.55 10.28 0.45
N PRO A 79 7.53 11.21 0.38
CA PRO A 79 7.52 12.37 1.28
C PRO A 79 6.35 13.32 1.00
N LEU A 80 5.90 13.43 -0.26
CA LEU A 80 4.73 14.23 -0.61
C LEU A 80 3.47 13.68 0.06
N VAL A 81 3.22 12.37 -0.08
CA VAL A 81 2.07 11.68 0.52
C VAL A 81 2.17 11.71 2.05
N ALA A 82 3.35 11.44 2.62
CA ALA A 82 3.56 11.50 4.07
C ALA A 82 3.26 12.90 4.63
N GLY A 83 3.76 13.95 3.97
CA GLY A 83 3.46 15.33 4.35
C GLY A 83 1.97 15.68 4.24
N GLN A 84 1.26 15.13 3.24
CA GLN A 84 -0.20 15.29 3.12
C GLN A 84 -0.95 14.56 4.25
N LEU A 85 -0.52 13.35 4.61
CA LEU A 85 -1.12 12.58 5.70
C LEU A 85 -0.90 13.26 7.06
N VAL A 86 0.29 13.80 7.32
CA VAL A 86 0.56 14.58 8.55
C VAL A 86 -0.37 15.79 8.65
N ARG A 87 -0.49 16.57 7.57
CA ARG A 87 -1.44 17.71 7.53
C ARG A 87 -2.89 17.26 7.71
N LEU A 88 -3.26 16.10 7.20
CA LEU A 88 -4.60 15.55 7.40
C LEU A 88 -4.85 15.23 8.87
N ILE A 89 -3.89 14.61 9.56
CA ILE A 89 -3.96 14.31 10.99
C ILE A 89 -4.05 15.60 11.82
N GLU A 90 -3.23 16.61 11.49
CA GLU A 90 -3.22 17.90 12.19
C GLU A 90 -4.55 18.65 12.04
N ASN A 91 -5.18 18.58 10.87
CA ASN A 91 -6.45 19.28 10.58
C ASN A 91 -7.70 18.45 10.88
N LEU A 92 -7.54 17.14 11.16
CA LEU A 92 -8.61 16.21 11.52
C LEU A 92 -9.53 16.70 12.65
N PRO A 93 -9.02 17.21 13.79
CA PRO A 93 -9.89 17.75 14.85
C PRO A 93 -10.73 18.93 14.35
N GLY A 94 -10.17 19.83 13.55
CA GLY A 94 -10.92 20.96 12.98
C GLY A 94 -12.04 20.54 12.03
N TYR A 95 -11.86 19.47 11.25
CA TYR A 95 -12.93 18.91 10.42
C TYR A 95 -14.06 18.31 11.26
N VAL A 96 -13.70 17.66 12.37
CA VAL A 96 -14.67 17.03 13.29
C VAL A 96 -15.47 18.08 14.04
N ASP A 97 -14.81 19.15 14.48
CA ASP A 97 -15.47 20.29 15.13
C ASP A 97 -16.47 20.96 14.18
N GLY A 98 -16.09 21.16 12.91
CA GLY A 98 -17.00 21.67 11.89
C GLY A 98 -18.24 20.78 11.71
N VAL A 99 -18.06 19.46 11.59
CA VAL A 99 -19.19 18.51 11.50
C VAL A 99 -20.05 18.55 12.76
N ARG A 100 -19.44 18.62 13.94
CA ARG A 100 -20.13 18.66 15.23
C ARG A 100 -20.98 19.93 15.36
N GLU A 101 -20.50 21.06 14.86
CA GLU A 101 -21.23 22.33 14.84
C GLU A 101 -22.40 22.32 13.84
N TYR A 102 -22.19 21.80 12.62
CA TYR A 102 -23.28 21.64 11.64
C TYR A 102 -24.38 20.70 12.14
N LEU A 103 -24.02 19.57 12.76
CA LEU A 103 -24.98 18.65 13.36
C LEU A 103 -25.70 19.29 14.54
N GLY A 104 -24.99 20.07 15.37
CA GLY A 104 -25.59 20.84 16.47
C GLY A 104 -26.68 21.80 15.97
N GLN A 105 -26.44 22.52 14.88
CA GLN A 105 -27.44 23.42 14.28
C GLN A 105 -28.65 22.67 13.71
N ILE A 106 -28.46 21.47 13.14
CA ILE A 106 -29.56 20.62 12.65
C ILE A 106 -30.43 20.13 13.81
N VAL A 107 -29.80 19.69 14.91
CA VAL A 107 -30.50 19.22 16.12
C VAL A 107 -31.31 20.35 16.76
N ILE A 108 -30.77 21.56 16.87
CA ILE A 108 -31.48 22.73 17.40
C ILE A 108 -32.69 23.11 16.52
N ARG A 109 -32.62 22.93 15.20
CA ARG A 109 -33.80 23.14 14.33
C ARG A 109 -34.88 22.07 14.47
N LEU A 110 -34.51 20.86 14.89
CA LEU A 110 -35.43 19.75 15.18
C LEU A 110 -36.04 19.84 16.60
N GLU A 111 -35.54 20.75 17.43
CA GLU A 111 -35.94 20.98 18.84
C GLU A 111 -37.37 21.51 19.00
N ALA A 112 -38.08 21.85 17.90
CA ALA A 112 -39.47 22.31 17.95
C ALA A 112 -40.48 21.23 18.44
N GLN A 113 -40.08 19.95 18.57
CA GLN A 113 -40.94 18.86 19.04
C GLN A 113 -40.24 17.81 19.94
N ALA A 114 -38.99 18.02 20.34
CA ALA A 114 -38.17 16.99 20.99
C ALA A 114 -37.90 17.25 22.49
N ASP A 115 -37.86 16.18 23.29
CA ASP A 115 -37.59 16.19 24.72
C ASP A 115 -36.11 16.52 25.02
N PRO A 116 -35.77 17.49 25.89
CA PRO A 116 -34.39 17.91 26.16
C PRO A 116 -33.46 16.75 26.57
N ALA A 117 -33.97 15.79 27.34
CA ALA A 117 -33.20 14.63 27.79
C ALA A 117 -32.81 13.67 26.66
N MET A 118 -33.60 13.63 25.58
CA MET A 118 -33.29 12.84 24.40
C MET A 118 -32.18 13.51 23.57
N MET A 119 -32.17 14.84 23.49
CA MET A 119 -31.15 15.56 22.72
C MET A 119 -29.77 15.48 23.36
N GLU A 120 -29.68 15.47 24.69
CA GLU A 120 -28.42 15.29 25.41
C GLU A 120 -27.82 13.90 25.14
N ARG A 121 -28.64 12.83 25.19
CA ARG A 121 -28.20 11.48 24.84
C ARG A 121 -27.74 11.35 23.40
N VAL A 122 -28.46 11.96 22.46
CA VAL A 122 -28.07 11.95 21.04
C VAL A 122 -26.72 12.65 20.87
N ARG A 123 -26.54 13.83 21.48
CA ARG A 123 -25.29 14.57 21.44
C ARG A 123 -24.12 13.77 22.01
N ASP A 124 -24.31 13.07 23.12
CA ASP A 124 -23.26 12.24 23.75
C ASP A 124 -22.88 11.03 22.91
N VAL A 125 -23.86 10.33 22.32
CA VAL A 125 -23.60 9.19 21.42
C VAL A 125 -22.85 9.64 20.17
N PHE A 126 -23.25 10.75 19.56
CA PHE A 126 -22.54 11.33 18.42
C PHE A 126 -21.15 11.80 18.81
N ALA A 127 -21.00 12.42 19.98
CA ALA A 127 -19.71 12.86 20.49
C ALA A 127 -18.74 11.70 20.68
N GLY A 128 -19.22 10.60 21.29
CA GLY A 128 -18.44 9.38 21.50
C GLY A 128 -18.07 8.70 20.18
N ALA A 129 -19.01 8.55 19.26
CA ALA A 129 -18.77 7.96 17.95
C ALA A 129 -17.77 8.78 17.12
N ALA A 130 -17.89 10.11 17.13
CA ALA A 130 -16.94 11.00 16.46
C ALA A 130 -15.53 10.86 17.04
N ASN A 131 -15.39 10.87 18.37
CA ASN A 131 -14.09 10.73 19.03
C ASN A 131 -13.45 9.36 18.76
N GLN A 132 -14.24 8.29 18.73
CA GLN A 132 -13.76 6.95 18.43
C GLN A 132 -13.31 6.79 16.97
N LEU A 133 -14.05 7.40 16.03
CA LEU A 133 -13.66 7.45 14.62
C LEU A 133 -12.37 8.24 14.41
N VAL A 134 -12.24 9.39 15.08
CA VAL A 134 -11.01 10.20 15.05
C VAL A 134 -9.84 9.38 15.57
N GLY A 135 -9.96 8.76 16.75
CA GLY A 135 -8.92 7.93 17.34
C GLY A 135 -8.46 6.82 16.40
N TRP A 136 -9.41 6.06 15.85
CA TRP A 136 -9.11 5.00 14.87
C TRP A 136 -8.43 5.54 13.60
N MET A 137 -8.87 6.68 13.07
CA MET A 137 -8.24 7.32 11.91
C MET A 137 -6.82 7.78 12.22
N THR A 138 -6.57 8.40 13.37
CA THR A 138 -5.22 8.80 13.79
C THR A 138 -4.30 7.60 13.99
N ASP A 139 -4.79 6.51 14.58
CA ASP A 139 -4.01 5.30 14.78
C ASP A 139 -3.66 4.62 13.46
N LEU A 140 -4.61 4.53 12.53
CA LEU A 140 -4.34 4.00 11.18
C LEU A 140 -3.33 4.86 10.42
N LEU A 141 -3.54 6.17 10.38
CA LEU A 141 -2.65 7.08 9.64
C LEU A 141 -1.26 7.11 10.29
N GLY A 142 -1.17 7.11 11.62
CA GLY A 142 0.07 6.99 12.38
C GLY A 142 0.79 5.66 12.16
N GLY A 143 0.05 4.56 12.06
CA GLY A 143 0.57 3.23 11.73
C GLY A 143 1.17 3.19 10.32
N LEU A 144 0.49 3.76 9.33
CA LEU A 144 0.98 3.85 7.94
C LEU A 144 2.25 4.72 7.85
N LEU A 145 2.26 5.87 8.54
CA LEU A 145 3.42 6.76 8.57
C LEU A 145 4.62 6.12 9.26
N SER A 146 4.43 5.50 10.42
CA SER A 146 5.51 4.83 11.17
C SER A 146 6.07 3.63 10.41
N GLY A 147 5.22 2.82 9.76
CA GLY A 147 5.64 1.76 8.86
C GLY A 147 6.47 2.28 7.68
N GLY A 148 6.05 3.40 7.08
CA GLY A 148 6.79 4.07 6.01
C GLY A 148 8.15 4.60 6.47
N VAL A 149 8.20 5.27 7.62
CA VAL A 149 9.46 5.78 8.22
C VAL A 149 10.39 4.62 8.57
N ALA A 150 9.87 3.50 9.05
CA ALA A 150 10.69 2.32 9.36
C ALA A 150 11.38 1.75 8.10
N LEU A 151 10.67 1.67 6.97
CA LEU A 151 11.25 1.26 5.69
C LEU A 151 12.32 2.24 5.20
N VAL A 152 12.05 3.55 5.31
CA VAL A 152 13.04 4.59 4.97
C VAL A 152 14.27 4.47 5.86
N ASN A 153 14.10 4.28 7.18
CA ASN A 153 15.21 4.08 8.11
C ASN A 153 16.01 2.82 7.79
N LEU A 154 15.36 1.71 7.40
CA LEU A 154 16.05 0.50 6.96
C LEU A 154 16.90 0.74 5.71
N ILE A 155 16.35 1.41 4.71
CA ILE A 155 17.08 1.78 3.49
C ILE A 155 18.22 2.73 3.83
N SER A 156 17.95 3.72 4.69
CA SER A 156 18.94 4.69 5.14
C SER A 156 20.07 4.00 5.90
N LEU A 157 19.77 3.03 6.77
CA LEU A 157 20.76 2.23 7.49
C LEU A 157 21.56 1.35 6.52
N LEU A 158 20.91 0.67 5.57
CA LEU A 158 21.59 -0.14 4.55
C LEU A 158 22.54 0.68 3.66
N ILE A 159 22.21 1.95 3.40
CA ILE A 159 23.05 2.87 2.61
C ILE A 159 24.12 3.54 3.47
N ILE A 160 23.82 3.89 4.73
CA ILE A 160 24.74 4.63 5.62
C ILE A 160 25.74 3.70 6.31
N THR A 161 25.33 2.51 6.77
CA THR A 161 26.22 1.55 7.43
C THR A 161 27.42 1.10 6.59
N PRO A 162 27.37 0.97 5.24
CA PRO A 162 28.58 0.72 4.44
C PRO A 162 29.45 1.97 4.22
N VAL A 163 29.00 3.17 4.59
CA VAL A 163 29.74 4.43 4.47
C VAL A 163 30.55 4.75 5.74
N VAL A 164 30.25 4.08 6.87
CA VAL A 164 30.98 4.17 8.14
C VAL A 164 31.79 2.91 8.35
#